data_AF-A0A4R4QDQ6-F1
#
_entry.id   AF-A0A4R4QDQ6-F1
#
_cell.length_a   1.000
_cell.length_b   1.000
_cell.length_c   1.000
_cell.angle_alpha   90.00
_cell.angle_beta   90.00
_cell.angle_gamma   90.00
#
_symmetry.space_group_name_H-M   'P 1'
#
loop_
_entity.id
_entity.type
_entity.pdbx_description
1 polymer ?
#
loop_
_entity_poly.entity_id
_entity_poly.type
_entity_poly.pdbx_seq_one_letter_code
_entity_poly.pdbx_strand_id
1 'polypeptide(L)' 'MSAHGPVLPIWVCAGCGLPWPCPVRRRELRAEFSGRGASLGLYLGAQLVRATEDLHWLPAEVLHRRFLGWIR' A
#
# COMPACT_ATOMS: atom_id res chain seq x y z
N MET A 1 10.02 5.38 -11.81
CA MET A 1 9.14 4.21 -11.58
C MET A 1 9.75 3.40 -10.46
N SER A 2 9.01 3.12 -9.38
CA SER A 2 9.54 2.31 -8.28
C SER A 2 9.59 0.83 -8.68
N ALA A 3 10.70 0.17 -8.39
CA ALA A 3 10.83 -1.28 -8.51
C ALA A 3 9.92 -2.03 -7.51
N HIS A 4 9.45 -1.34 -6.47
CA HIS A 4 8.62 -1.90 -5.40
C HIS A 4 7.11 -1.67 -5.63
N GLY A 5 6.65 -1.83 -6.88
CA GLY A 5 5.22 -1.81 -7.23
C GLY A 5 4.44 -3.04 -6.73
N PRO A 6 3.09 -3.00 -6.71
CA PRO A 6 2.26 -4.15 -6.40
C PRO A 6 2.16 -5.09 -7.61
N VAL A 7 2.21 -6.39 -7.37
CA VAL A 7 1.81 -7.45 -8.31
C VAL A 7 0.37 -7.82 -7.96
N LEU A 8 -0.55 -7.55 -8.89
CA LEU A 8 -1.98 -7.86 -8.72
C LEU A 8 -2.29 -9.25 -9.31
N PRO A 9 -3.33 -9.95 -8.82
CA PRO A 9 -4.22 -9.58 -7.71
C PRO A 9 -3.69 -10.03 -6.32
N ILE A 10 -2.47 -10.52 -6.22
CA ILE A 10 -1.93 -11.11 -4.97
C ILE A 10 -1.44 -10.02 -4.00
N TRP A 11 -1.24 -8.80 -4.50
CA TRP A 11 -0.71 -7.65 -3.77
C TRP A 11 0.64 -7.89 -3.11
N VAL A 12 1.53 -8.65 -3.74
CA VAL A 12 2.94 -8.75 -3.31
C VAL A 12 3.78 -7.69 -3.98
N CYS A 13 4.91 -7.34 -3.38
CA CYS A 13 5.81 -6.34 -3.94
C CYS A 13 6.69 -6.97 -5.02
N ALA A 14 6.70 -6.40 -6.24
CA ALA A 14 7.52 -6.89 -7.35
C ALA A 14 9.02 -6.88 -7.03
N GLY A 15 9.50 -5.91 -6.26
CA GLY A 15 10.93 -5.76 -5.96
C GLY A 15 11.45 -6.66 -4.83
N CYS A 16 10.59 -7.15 -3.92
CA CYS A 16 11.07 -7.93 -2.77
C CYS A 16 10.16 -9.08 -2.30
N GLY A 17 9.05 -9.35 -2.98
CA GLY A 17 8.12 -10.44 -2.65
C GLY A 17 7.28 -10.24 -1.38
N LEU A 18 7.59 -9.25 -0.54
CA LEU A 18 6.84 -8.95 0.67
C LEU A 18 5.44 -8.38 0.36
N PRO A 19 4.47 -8.45 1.30
CA PRO A 19 3.17 -7.82 1.14
C PRO A 19 3.30 -6.32 0.81
N TRP A 20 2.72 -5.91 -0.32
CA TRP A 20 2.67 -4.51 -0.74
C TRP A 20 1.62 -3.72 0.07
N PRO A 21 1.88 -2.50 0.58
CA PRO A 21 3.14 -1.76 0.50
C PRO A 21 4.20 -2.36 1.44
N CYS A 22 5.33 -2.77 0.87
CA CYS A 22 6.47 -3.28 1.63
C CYS A 22 7.23 -2.13 2.32
N PRO A 23 8.10 -2.39 3.32
CA PRO A 23 8.82 -1.33 4.04
C PRO A 23 9.59 -0.35 3.15
N VAL A 24 10.17 -0.82 2.04
CA VAL A 24 10.86 0.04 1.06
C VAL A 24 9.85 0.97 0.38
N ARG A 25 8.75 0.41 -0.16
CA ARG A 25 7.72 1.22 -0.82
C ARG A 25 7.08 2.23 0.12
N ARG A 26 6.89 1.89 1.41
CA ARG A 26 6.39 2.84 2.41
C ARG A 26 7.29 4.05 2.56
N ARG A 27 8.62 3.85 2.60
CA ARG A 27 9.61 4.95 2.65
C ARG A 27 9.59 5.79 1.38
N GLU A 28 9.57 5.14 0.22
CA GLU A 28 9.47 5.84 -1.08
C GLU A 28 8.19 6.67 -1.16
N LEU A 29 7.04 6.12 -0.77
CA LEU A 29 5.77 6.84 -0.76
C LEU A 29 5.79 8.04 0.20
N ARG A 30 6.39 7.91 1.39
CA ARG A 30 6.57 9.06 2.30
C ARG A 30 7.43 10.15 1.67
N ALA A 31 8.50 9.79 0.97
CA ALA A 31 9.37 10.74 0.29
C ALA A 31 8.66 11.40 -0.91
N GLU A 32 8.00 10.60 -1.76
CA GLU A 32 7.22 11.04 -2.93
C GLU A 32 6.12 12.04 -2.56
N PHE A 33 5.48 11.85 -1.39
CA PHE A 33 4.40 12.70 -0.88
C PHE A 33 4.84 13.57 0.31
N SER A 34 6.14 13.87 0.45
CA SER A 34 6.63 14.72 1.54
C SER A 34 5.86 16.04 1.60
N GLY A 35 5.43 16.43 2.81
CA GLY A 35 4.59 17.60 3.06
C GLY A 35 3.13 17.48 2.61
N ARG A 36 2.71 16.36 2.02
CA ARG A 36 1.39 16.14 1.39
C ARG A 36 0.70 14.87 1.90
N GLY A 37 0.59 14.75 3.23
CA GLY A 37 0.02 13.56 3.89
C GLY A 37 -1.41 13.21 3.47
N ALA A 38 -2.26 14.22 3.22
CA ALA A 38 -3.61 14.01 2.71
C ALA A 38 -3.62 13.31 1.33
N SER A 39 -2.75 13.73 0.42
CA SER A 39 -2.62 13.10 -0.90
C SER A 39 -2.09 11.66 -0.81
N LEU A 40 -1.16 11.39 0.11
CA LEU A 40 -0.70 10.03 0.39
C LEU A 40 -1.85 9.14 0.91
N GLY A 41 -2.65 9.68 1.82
CA GLY A 41 -3.84 9.00 2.36
C GLY A 41 -4.85 8.67 1.27
N LEU A 42 -5.16 9.62 0.39
CA LEU A 42 -6.06 9.40 -0.75
C LEU A 42 -5.53 8.31 -1.69
N TYR A 43 -4.24 8.37 -2.05
CA TYR A 43 -3.62 7.35 -2.89
C TYR A 43 -3.73 5.96 -2.26
N LEU A 44 -3.35 5.81 -0.98
CA LEU A 44 -3.41 4.52 -0.28
C LEU A 44 -4.85 4.06 -0.01
N GLY A 45 -5.81 4.97 0.14
CA GLY A 45 -7.23 4.66 0.24
C GLY A 45 -7.77 4.05 -1.05
N ALA A 46 -7.42 4.61 -2.21
CA ALA A 46 -7.78 4.02 -3.50
C ALA A 46 -7.16 2.63 -3.69
N GLN A 47 -5.90 2.44 -3.25
CA GLN A 47 -5.27 1.13 -3.27
C GLN A 47 -5.94 0.13 -2.32
N LEU A 48 -6.38 0.57 -1.14
CA LEU A 48 -7.10 -0.27 -0.18
C LEU A 48 -8.40 -0.80 -0.77
N VAL A 49 -9.19 0.05 -1.45
CA VAL A 49 -10.45 -0.38 -2.10
C VAL A 49 -10.19 -1.49 -3.13
N ARG A 50 -9.20 -1.32 -4.00
CA ARG A 50 -8.83 -2.38 -4.96
C ARG A 50 -8.34 -3.64 -4.26
N ALA A 51 -7.57 -3.50 -3.17
CA ALA A 51 -7.09 -4.64 -2.41
C ALA A 51 -8.21 -5.38 -1.67
N THR A 52 -9.28 -4.69 -1.25
CA THR A 52 -10.44 -5.35 -0.64
C THR A 52 -11.24 -6.17 -1.64
N GLU A 53 -11.23 -5.80 -2.92
CA GLU A 53 -11.84 -6.59 -4.00
C GLU A 53 -11.01 -7.87 -4.25
N ASP A 54 -9.70 -7.71 -4.43
CA ASP A 54 -8.80 -8.83 -4.76
C ASP A 54 -8.54 -9.78 -3.58
N LEU A 55 -8.46 -9.27 -2.35
CA LEU A 55 -8.15 -10.01 -1.13
C LEU A 55 -9.37 -10.09 -0.20
N HIS A 56 -10.56 -10.24 -0.77
CA HIS A 56 -11.84 -10.20 -0.05
C HIS A 56 -11.99 -11.22 1.09
N TRP A 57 -11.15 -12.26 1.12
CA TRP A 57 -11.09 -13.25 2.20
C TRP A 57 -10.29 -12.79 3.43
N LEU A 58 -9.52 -11.71 3.33
CA LEU A 58 -8.80 -11.13 4.47
C LEU A 58 -9.71 -10.21 5.28
N PRO A 59 -9.61 -10.19 6.62
CA PRO A 59 -10.36 -9.23 7.44
C PRO A 59 -10.03 -7.78 7.05
N ALA A 60 -11.05 -6.92 6.97
CA ALA A 60 -10.89 -5.52 6.60
C ALA A 60 -9.89 -4.77 7.49
N GLU A 61 -9.82 -5.11 8.78
CA GLU A 61 -8.85 -4.54 9.73
C GLU A 61 -7.39 -4.84 9.35
N VAL A 62 -7.11 -6.04 8.84
CA VAL A 62 -5.77 -6.44 8.39
C VAL A 62 -5.35 -5.58 7.19
N LEU A 63 -6.26 -5.38 6.23
CA LEU A 63 -6.02 -4.51 5.08
C LEU A 63 -5.88 -3.05 5.51
N HIS A 64 -6.75 -2.55 6.37
CA HIS A 64 -6.67 -1.18 6.88
C HIS A 64 -5.32 -0.91 7.58
N ARG A 65 -4.88 -1.78 8.50
CA ARG A 65 -3.57 -1.65 9.17
C ARG A 65 -2.41 -1.73 8.18
N ARG A 66 -2.50 -2.59 7.16
CA ARG A 66 -1.46 -2.75 6.13
C ARG A 66 -1.29 -1.51 5.25
N PHE A 67 -2.39 -0.90 4.81
CA PHE A 67 -2.34 0.25 3.89
C PHE A 67 -2.24 1.58 4.62
N LEU A 68 -3.02 1.78 5.69
CA LEU A 68 -3.16 3.07 6.39
C LEU A 68 -2.62 3.07 7.82
N GLY A 69 -2.32 1.90 8.41
CA GLY A 69 -1.86 1.82 9.81
C GLY A 69 -0.51 2.51 10.09
N TRP A 70 0.24 2.86 9.04
CA TRP A 70 1.53 3.50 9.13
C TRP A 70 1.57 4.92 8.58
N ILE A 71 0.48 5.55 8.14
CA ILE A 71 0.53 6.91 7.54
C ILE A 71 0.57 8.06 8.57
N ARG A 72 1.12 7.81 9.77
CA ARG A 72 1.39 8.85 10.78
C ARG A 72 2.76 9.50 10.57
#